data_AF-A0A2Z3KK69-F1
#
_entry.id   AF-A0A2Z3KK69-F1
#
_cell.length_a   1.000
_cell.length_b   1.000
_cell.length_c   1.000
_cell.angle_alpha   90.00
_cell.angle_beta   90.00
_cell.angle_gamma   90.00
#
_symmetry.space_group_name_H-M   'P 1'
#
loop_
_entity.id
_entity.type
_entity.pdbx_description
1 polymer ?
#
loop_
_entity_poly.entity_id
_entity_poly.type
_entity_poly.pdbx_seq_one_letter_code
_entity_poly.pdbx_strand_id
1 'polypeptide(L)'
;MKTQVESETNLKAGGYEINPTTKIPRDALVAFREATSEIYGAGYKALILVGSQVVQGVNYKFIAQSTSTTRTPIKTLVEMEIYKPLTGRSIIKRGSIKDLVSDATGLGAWRIVAAIDSYPQKVASALNDLFSSIDGVGYSPLMYAAQQQVSGVNHMVYCKQTKLTNPVSYGLASVILYENLEGKIIIQSVTTIE
;
A
#
# COMPACT_ATOMS: atom_id res chain seq x y z
N MET A 1 -0.18 29.08 29.70
CA MET A 1 0.93 29.20 28.73
C MET A 1 0.89 27.95 27.87
N LYS A 2 0.53 28.07 26.58
CA LYS A 2 0.35 26.92 25.67
C LYS A 2 1.73 26.48 25.19
N THR A 3 2.11 25.23 25.45
CA THR A 3 3.31 24.64 24.86
C THR A 3 2.96 24.10 23.48
N GLN A 4 3.43 24.79 22.44
CA GLN A 4 3.51 24.24 21.09
C GLN A 4 4.57 23.12 21.13
N VAL A 5 4.16 21.89 20.83
CA VAL A 5 5.08 20.82 20.45
C VAL A 5 5.25 20.96 18.95
N GLU A 6 6.30 21.65 18.53
CA GLU A 6 6.77 21.60 17.15
C GLU A 6 7.32 20.20 16.90
N SER A 7 6.61 19.42 16.07
CA SER A 7 7.16 18.18 15.52
C SER A 7 8.18 18.57 14.45
N GLU A 8 9.43 18.77 14.84
CA GLU A 8 10.54 18.81 13.90
C GLU A 8 10.69 17.42 13.27
N THR A 9 9.93 17.17 12.21
CA THR A 9 10.26 16.11 11.25
C THR A 9 11.62 16.46 10.68
N ASN A 10 12.62 15.69 11.08
CA ASN A 10 13.99 15.74 10.59
C ASN A 10 13.95 15.50 9.06
N LEU A 11 13.79 16.57 8.28
CA LEU A 11 13.76 16.57 6.83
C LEU A 11 15.17 16.22 6.35
N LYS A 12 15.45 14.94 6.14
CA LYS A 12 16.56 14.53 5.29
C LYS A 12 16.31 15.05 3.89
N ALA A 13 17.03 16.10 3.49
CA ALA A 13 17.03 16.58 2.12
C ALA A 13 17.30 15.41 1.17
N GLY A 14 16.34 15.12 0.29
CA GLY A 14 16.45 14.08 -0.75
C GLY A 14 15.88 12.70 -0.42
N GLY A 15 15.34 12.44 0.78
CA GLY A 15 14.63 11.18 1.08
C GLY A 15 13.12 11.27 0.86
N TYR A 16 12.44 10.15 0.61
CA TYR A 16 10.98 10.11 0.73
C TYR A 16 10.57 10.29 2.20
N GLU A 17 9.62 11.19 2.44
CA GLU A 17 8.83 11.19 3.65
C GLU A 17 7.78 10.08 3.53
N ILE A 18 8.07 8.94 4.16
CA ILE A 18 7.21 7.76 4.14
C ILE A 18 6.18 7.91 5.25
N ASN A 19 4.90 7.87 4.87
CA ASN A 19 3.77 7.86 5.81
C ASN A 19 2.53 7.28 5.09
N PRO A 20 2.42 5.94 5.03
CA PRO A 20 1.37 5.31 4.25
C PRO A 20 -0.04 5.66 4.71
N THR A 21 -0.91 6.02 3.77
CA THR A 21 -2.29 6.42 4.06
C THR A 21 -3.25 6.09 2.90
N THR A 22 -4.47 5.70 3.25
CA THR A 22 -5.60 5.56 2.31
C THR A 22 -6.33 6.90 2.07
N LYS A 23 -6.11 7.89 2.94
CA LYS A 23 -6.60 9.27 2.81
C LYS A 23 -5.63 10.06 1.95
N ILE A 24 -5.64 9.78 0.65
CA ILE A 24 -4.70 10.38 -0.31
C ILE A 24 -4.98 11.89 -0.44
N PRO A 25 -4.00 12.78 -0.20
CA PRO A 25 -4.14 14.21 -0.40
C PRO A 25 -4.56 14.57 -1.84
N ARG A 26 -5.31 15.67 -1.99
CA ARG A 26 -5.86 16.11 -3.28
C ARG A 26 -4.77 16.28 -4.34
N ASP A 27 -3.65 16.90 -4.01
CA ASP A 27 -2.59 17.19 -4.98
C ASP A 27 -1.93 15.91 -5.50
N ALA A 28 -1.73 14.93 -4.61
CA ALA A 28 -1.24 13.60 -4.98
C ALA A 28 -2.24 12.87 -5.88
N LEU A 29 -3.56 12.96 -5.60
CA LEU A 29 -4.59 12.39 -6.47
C LEU A 29 -4.67 13.07 -7.84
N VAL A 30 -4.52 14.40 -7.90
CA VAL A 30 -4.46 15.15 -9.16
C VAL A 30 -3.26 14.69 -9.97
N ALA A 31 -2.08 14.62 -9.35
CA ALA A 31 -0.88 14.12 -10.00
C ALA A 31 -1.05 12.70 -10.51
N PHE A 32 -1.69 11.82 -9.72
CA PHE A 32 -1.99 10.45 -10.13
C PHE A 32 -2.87 10.40 -11.38
N ARG A 33 -3.98 11.14 -11.40
CA ARG A 33 -4.91 11.19 -12.53
C ARG A 33 -4.27 11.78 -13.77
N GLU A 34 -3.52 12.87 -13.64
CA GLU A 34 -2.78 13.49 -14.73
C GLU A 34 -1.82 12.50 -15.39
N ALA A 35 -1.08 11.73 -14.59
CA ALA A 35 -0.05 10.81 -15.08
C ALA A 35 -0.61 9.49 -15.64
N THR A 36 -1.77 9.04 -15.16
CA THR A 36 -2.39 7.76 -15.57
C THR A 36 -3.41 7.89 -16.69
N SER A 37 -3.90 9.09 -16.97
CA SER A 37 -4.95 9.35 -17.98
C SER A 37 -4.53 9.08 -19.44
N GLU A 38 -3.23 9.02 -19.72
CA GLU A 38 -2.71 8.73 -21.07
C GLU A 38 -2.24 7.29 -21.25
N ILE A 39 -2.42 6.43 -20.23
CA ILE A 39 -2.07 5.02 -20.36
C ILE A 39 -3.20 4.30 -21.07
N TYR A 40 -2.89 3.76 -22.24
CA TYR A 40 -3.80 2.90 -22.98
C TYR A 40 -3.63 1.44 -22.54
N GLY A 41 -4.72 0.67 -22.56
CA GLY A 41 -4.72 -0.77 -22.27
C GLY A 41 -4.93 -1.15 -20.79
N ALA A 42 -4.85 -0.19 -19.86
CA ALA A 42 -5.16 -0.41 -18.46
C ALA A 42 -5.69 0.85 -17.77
N GLY A 43 -6.70 0.69 -16.92
CA GLY A 43 -7.16 1.73 -16.00
C GLY A 43 -6.48 1.60 -14.64
N TYR A 44 -6.22 2.72 -13.97
CA TYR A 44 -5.53 2.77 -12.68
C TYR A 44 -6.38 3.45 -11.61
N LYS A 45 -6.39 2.86 -10.40
CA LYS A 45 -7.01 3.42 -9.20
C LYS A 45 -5.97 3.52 -8.09
N ALA A 46 -5.69 4.74 -7.62
CA ALA A 46 -4.86 4.94 -6.43
C ALA A 46 -5.56 4.37 -5.18
N LEU A 47 -4.83 3.62 -4.37
CA LEU A 47 -5.36 2.97 -3.15
C LEU A 47 -4.67 3.47 -1.89
N ILE A 48 -3.33 3.54 -1.92
CA ILE A 48 -2.50 4.00 -0.80
C ILE A 48 -1.46 4.98 -1.34
N LEU A 49 -1.32 6.15 -0.72
CA LEU A 49 -0.11 6.96 -0.85
C LEU A 49 0.90 6.42 0.15
N VAL A 50 2.05 5.94 -0.32
CA VAL A 50 3.14 5.41 0.52
C VAL A 50 3.93 6.55 1.14
N GLY A 51 4.22 7.58 0.35
CA GLY A 51 4.99 8.73 0.77
C GLY A 51 5.23 9.72 -0.36
N SER A 52 5.88 10.82 -0.03
CA SER A 52 6.25 11.88 -0.97
C SER A 52 7.67 12.38 -0.76
N GLN A 53 8.26 12.95 -1.79
CA GLN A 53 9.60 13.53 -1.76
C GLN A 53 9.58 14.85 -2.50
N VAL A 54 9.95 15.94 -1.81
CA VAL A 54 10.10 17.26 -2.43
C VAL A 54 11.43 17.32 -3.19
N VAL A 55 11.35 17.71 -4.46
CA VAL A 55 12.48 17.90 -5.40
C VAL A 55 12.26 19.22 -6.16
N GLN A 56 12.61 19.32 -7.45
CA GLN A 56 12.13 20.41 -8.34
C GLN A 56 10.66 20.23 -8.74
N GLY A 57 9.82 19.92 -7.75
CA GLY A 57 8.49 19.33 -7.88
C GLY A 57 8.25 18.38 -6.72
N VAL A 58 7.41 17.36 -6.92
CA VAL A 58 7.14 16.33 -5.91
C VAL A 58 7.12 14.95 -6.56
N ASN A 59 7.88 14.01 -6.02
CA ASN A 59 7.67 12.60 -6.30
C ASN A 59 6.66 12.03 -5.30
N TYR A 60 5.70 11.26 -5.79
CA TYR A 60 4.73 10.51 -5.00
C TYR A 60 4.89 9.02 -5.28
N LYS A 61 4.91 8.20 -4.23
CA LYS A 61 4.90 6.74 -4.35
C LYS A 61 3.51 6.21 -3.97
N PHE A 62 2.92 5.39 -4.82
CA PHE A 62 1.58 4.85 -4.62
C PHE A 62 1.57 3.33 -4.66
N ILE A 63 0.64 2.74 -3.92
CA ILE A 63 0.02 1.48 -4.28
C ILE A 63 -1.25 1.78 -5.06
N ALA A 64 -1.38 1.17 -6.23
CA ALA A 64 -2.54 1.30 -7.10
C ALA A 64 -3.05 -0.05 -7.56
N GLN A 65 -4.32 -0.11 -7.93
CA GLN A 65 -4.85 -1.21 -8.72
C GLN A 65 -4.81 -0.83 -10.20
N SER A 66 -4.08 -1.60 -10.99
CA SER A 66 -4.22 -1.64 -12.44
C SER A 66 -5.35 -2.60 -12.81
N THR A 67 -6.12 -2.29 -13.84
CA THR A 67 -7.17 -3.16 -14.39
C THR A 67 -7.07 -3.11 -15.91
N SER A 68 -6.72 -4.23 -16.53
CA SER A 68 -6.60 -4.29 -17.99
C SER A 68 -7.94 -4.05 -18.67
N THR A 69 -7.91 -3.41 -19.84
CA THR A 69 -9.12 -3.08 -20.61
C THR A 69 -9.52 -4.19 -21.60
N THR A 70 -9.08 -5.42 -21.36
CA THR A 70 -9.41 -6.58 -22.21
C THR A 70 -10.82 -7.10 -21.88
N ARG A 71 -11.33 -8.05 -22.69
CA ARG A 71 -12.64 -8.69 -22.46
C ARG A 71 -12.72 -9.39 -21.10
N THR A 72 -11.59 -9.87 -20.59
CA THR A 72 -11.48 -10.48 -19.26
C THR A 72 -10.46 -9.66 -18.47
N PRO A 73 -10.90 -8.59 -17.79
CA PRO A 73 -10.01 -7.69 -17.06
C PRO A 73 -9.19 -8.45 -16.01
N ILE A 74 -7.89 -8.24 -16.03
CA ILE A 74 -6.97 -8.73 -15.01
C ILE A 74 -6.66 -7.54 -14.11
N LYS A 75 -6.85 -7.74 -12.80
CA LYS A 75 -6.44 -6.77 -11.79
C LYS A 75 -5.01 -7.07 -11.37
N THR A 76 -4.24 -6.03 -11.10
CA THR A 76 -2.89 -6.15 -10.51
C THR A 76 -2.72 -5.04 -9.49
N LEU A 77 -2.25 -5.36 -8.28
CA LEU A 77 -1.75 -4.36 -7.36
C LEU A 77 -0.32 -4.02 -7.77
N VAL A 78 -0.07 -2.74 -8.00
CA VAL A 78 1.21 -2.22 -8.46
C VAL A 78 1.72 -1.18 -7.47
N GLU A 79 3.03 -1.16 -7.28
CA GLU A 79 3.72 0.03 -6.81
C GLU A 79 4.03 0.92 -8.01
N MET A 80 3.88 2.24 -7.87
CA MET A 80 4.28 3.18 -8.92
C MET A 80 4.74 4.52 -8.36
N GLU A 81 5.69 5.15 -9.05
CA GLU A 81 6.17 6.48 -8.71
C GLU A 81 5.73 7.51 -9.76
N ILE A 82 5.21 8.63 -9.28
CA ILE A 82 4.69 9.72 -10.10
C ILE A 82 5.41 11.01 -9.73
N TYR A 83 5.93 11.70 -10.73
CA TYR A 83 6.56 12.99 -10.57
C TYR A 83 5.61 14.11 -11.00
N LYS A 84 5.30 15.04 -10.08
CA LYS A 84 4.63 16.31 -10.36
C LYS A 84 5.69 17.42 -10.44
N PRO A 85 6.00 17.95 -11.63
CA PRO A 85 6.90 19.10 -11.73
C PRO A 85 6.25 20.37 -11.17
N LEU A 86 7.07 21.39 -10.84
CA LEU A 86 6.58 22.71 -10.42
C LEU A 86 5.66 23.36 -11.48
N THR A 87 5.94 23.08 -12.76
CA THR A 87 5.13 23.52 -13.89
C THR A 87 4.96 22.37 -14.87
N GLY A 88 3.78 22.27 -15.48
CA GLY A 88 3.45 21.18 -16.41
C GLY A 88 2.72 20.01 -15.78
N ARG A 89 2.60 18.94 -16.57
CA ARG A 89 1.79 17.75 -16.25
C ARG A 89 2.60 16.73 -15.45
N SER A 90 1.93 16.02 -14.54
CA SER A 90 2.54 14.87 -13.88
C SER A 90 2.86 13.73 -14.85
N ILE A 91 3.94 13.02 -14.57
CA ILE A 91 4.39 11.87 -15.35
C ILE A 91 4.68 10.68 -14.44
N ILE A 92 4.48 9.47 -14.97
CA ILE A 92 4.96 8.24 -14.32
C ILE A 92 6.46 8.18 -14.52
N LYS A 93 7.22 7.95 -13.45
CA LYS A 93 8.66 7.77 -13.58
C LYS A 93 8.92 6.49 -14.37
N ARG A 94 9.74 6.59 -15.40
CA ARG A 94 10.05 5.47 -16.31
C ARG A 94 10.49 4.24 -15.50
N GLY A 95 9.86 3.09 -15.77
CA GLY A 95 10.19 1.82 -15.11
C GLY A 95 9.75 1.70 -13.65
N SER A 96 8.98 2.66 -13.12
CA SER A 96 8.55 2.62 -11.71
C SER A 96 7.33 1.75 -11.44
N ILE A 97 6.61 1.30 -12.47
CA ILE A 97 5.47 0.40 -12.28
C ILE A 97 6.03 -1.00 -11.98
N LYS A 98 5.81 -1.46 -10.76
CA LYS A 98 6.22 -2.78 -10.26
C LYS A 98 4.99 -3.56 -9.85
N ASP A 99 4.77 -4.69 -10.51
CA ASP A 99 3.71 -5.63 -10.13
C ASP A 99 4.02 -6.25 -8.76
N LEU A 100 3.06 -6.19 -7.84
CA LEU A 100 3.19 -6.76 -6.49
C LEU A 100 2.42 -8.07 -6.38
N VAL A 101 1.18 -8.07 -6.87
CA VAL A 101 0.32 -9.26 -6.96
C VAL A 101 -0.67 -9.08 -8.11
N SER A 102 -0.87 -10.12 -8.89
CA SER A 102 -1.81 -10.15 -10.01
C SER A 102 -2.94 -11.14 -9.73
N ASP A 103 -4.15 -10.76 -10.11
CA ASP A 103 -5.31 -11.64 -10.10
C ASP A 103 -5.10 -12.74 -11.15
N ALA A 104 -5.34 -13.98 -10.77
CA ALA A 104 -5.18 -15.13 -11.65
C ALA A 104 -6.25 -16.17 -11.37
N THR A 105 -6.59 -16.97 -12.39
CA THR A 105 -7.55 -18.06 -12.27
C THR A 105 -6.84 -19.38 -12.00
N GLY A 106 -7.31 -20.13 -11.00
CA GLY A 106 -6.80 -21.46 -10.68
C GLY A 106 -6.79 -21.72 -9.18
N LEU A 107 -6.61 -22.99 -8.81
CA LEU A 107 -6.33 -23.36 -7.42
C LEU A 107 -4.98 -22.77 -7.02
N GLY A 108 -4.88 -22.19 -5.83
CA GLY A 108 -3.67 -21.50 -5.38
C GLY A 108 -3.42 -20.14 -6.03
N ALA A 109 -4.34 -19.61 -6.84
CA ALA A 109 -4.18 -18.28 -7.41
C ALA A 109 -4.64 -17.17 -6.44
N TRP A 110 -3.97 -16.02 -6.49
CA TRP A 110 -4.40 -14.83 -5.77
C TRP A 110 -5.64 -14.21 -6.42
N ARG A 111 -6.55 -13.73 -5.57
CA ARG A 111 -7.74 -12.95 -5.92
C ARG A 111 -7.62 -11.58 -5.27
N ILE A 112 -7.54 -10.53 -6.08
CA ILE A 112 -7.43 -9.16 -5.59
C ILE A 112 -8.81 -8.66 -5.15
N VAL A 113 -8.86 -8.16 -3.92
CA VAL A 113 -10.06 -7.58 -3.30
C VAL A 113 -9.92 -6.06 -3.22
N ALA A 114 -8.77 -5.56 -2.76
CA ALA A 114 -8.47 -4.13 -2.60
C ALA A 114 -9.53 -3.35 -1.81
N ALA A 115 -9.99 -3.93 -0.69
CA ALA A 115 -10.98 -3.33 0.19
C ALA A 115 -10.30 -2.49 1.29
N ILE A 116 -10.63 -1.20 1.34
CA ILE A 116 -10.15 -0.26 2.36
C ILE A 116 -11.12 -0.30 3.55
N ASP A 117 -10.58 -0.38 4.76
CA ASP A 117 -11.35 -0.41 6.03
C ASP A 117 -12.43 -1.50 6.11
N SER A 118 -12.34 -2.53 5.26
CA SER A 118 -13.29 -3.65 5.22
C SER A 118 -12.53 -4.96 5.11
N TYR A 119 -12.74 -5.81 6.11
CA TYR A 119 -12.00 -7.05 6.31
C TYR A 119 -12.98 -8.19 6.57
N PRO A 120 -12.64 -9.43 6.19
CA PRO A 120 -13.36 -10.61 6.68
C PRO A 120 -13.40 -10.60 8.21
N GLN A 121 -14.53 -10.93 8.81
CA GLN A 121 -14.74 -10.81 10.26
C GLN A 121 -13.66 -11.54 11.07
N LYS A 122 -13.30 -12.78 10.68
CA LYS A 122 -12.25 -13.55 11.36
C LYS A 122 -10.89 -12.86 11.30
N VAL A 123 -10.53 -12.32 10.13
CA VAL A 123 -9.29 -11.54 9.94
C VAL A 123 -9.32 -10.31 10.84
N ALA A 124 -10.41 -9.54 10.82
CA ALA A 124 -10.58 -8.35 11.65
C ALA A 124 -10.37 -8.65 13.14
N SER A 125 -10.97 -9.74 13.64
CA SER A 125 -10.83 -10.18 15.03
C SER A 125 -9.42 -10.63 15.39
N ALA A 126 -8.68 -11.23 14.47
CA ALA A 126 -7.33 -11.74 14.74
C ALA A 126 -6.22 -10.66 14.66
N LEU A 127 -6.44 -9.56 13.93
CA LEU A 127 -5.38 -8.57 13.64
C LEU A 127 -4.75 -7.96 14.89
N ASN A 128 -5.56 -7.56 15.88
CA ASN A 128 -5.05 -6.90 17.08
C ASN A 128 -4.12 -7.84 17.87
N ASP A 129 -4.55 -9.06 18.11
CA ASP A 129 -3.79 -10.06 18.87
C ASP A 129 -2.48 -10.40 18.12
N LEU A 130 -2.56 -10.65 16.82
CA LEU A 130 -1.41 -11.00 15.99
C LEU A 130 -0.38 -9.87 15.87
N PHE A 131 -0.81 -8.62 15.80
CA PHE A 131 0.12 -7.49 15.71
C PHE A 131 0.70 -7.09 17.05
N SER A 132 -0.02 -7.34 18.15
CA SER A 132 0.51 -7.15 19.51
C SER A 132 1.67 -8.10 19.84
N SER A 133 1.78 -9.24 19.15
CA SER A 133 2.84 -10.23 19.39
C SER A 133 4.15 -9.94 18.64
N ILE A 134 4.24 -8.86 17.85
CA ILE A 134 5.47 -8.50 17.12
C ILE A 134 6.20 -7.40 17.88
N ASP A 135 7.34 -7.74 18.48
CA ASP A 135 8.13 -6.80 19.26
C ASP A 135 8.78 -5.70 18.40
N GLY A 136 8.80 -4.47 18.93
CA GLY A 136 9.54 -3.33 18.36
C GLY A 136 8.93 -2.68 17.11
N VAL A 137 7.82 -3.22 16.59
CA VAL A 137 7.16 -2.71 15.39
C VAL A 137 5.64 -2.73 15.55
N GLY A 138 5.01 -1.57 15.41
CA GLY A 138 3.55 -1.46 15.34
C GLY A 138 3.03 -1.65 13.91
N TYR A 139 1.86 -2.27 13.78
CA TYR A 139 1.16 -2.39 12.50
C TYR A 139 -0.27 -1.85 12.61
N SER A 140 -0.65 -1.01 11.65
CA SER A 140 -2.01 -0.51 11.51
C SER A 140 -2.55 -0.94 10.13
N PRO A 141 -3.58 -1.80 10.07
CA PRO A 141 -4.20 -2.20 8.80
C PRO A 141 -4.64 -0.98 7.99
N LEU A 142 -4.39 -1.02 6.67
CA LEU A 142 -4.85 0.00 5.72
C LEU A 142 -5.83 -0.58 4.70
N MET A 143 -5.57 -1.81 4.23
CA MET A 143 -6.36 -2.40 3.16
C MET A 143 -6.28 -3.92 3.18
N TYR A 144 -7.43 -4.58 3.03
CA TYR A 144 -7.51 -5.99 2.70
C TYR A 144 -7.22 -6.17 1.20
N ALA A 145 -6.00 -6.60 0.87
CA ALA A 145 -5.45 -6.52 -0.47
C ALA A 145 -5.92 -7.67 -1.37
N ALA A 146 -5.72 -8.91 -0.91
CA ALA A 146 -5.99 -10.10 -1.70
C ALA A 146 -6.23 -11.34 -0.82
N GLN A 147 -6.75 -12.39 -1.42
CA GLN A 147 -6.87 -13.71 -0.81
C GLN A 147 -6.40 -14.81 -1.75
N GLN A 148 -6.00 -15.96 -1.21
CA GLN A 148 -5.57 -17.11 -1.99
C GLN A 148 -6.02 -18.40 -1.31
N GLN A 149 -6.73 -19.23 -2.07
CA GLN A 149 -7.19 -20.55 -1.61
C GLN A 149 -6.04 -21.55 -1.67
N VAL A 150 -5.69 -22.11 -0.51
CA VAL A 150 -4.67 -23.18 -0.34
C VAL A 150 -5.31 -24.33 0.46
N SER A 151 -4.53 -25.11 1.23
CA SER A 151 -5.03 -26.03 2.28
C SER A 151 -5.53 -25.26 3.51
N GLY A 152 -6.38 -24.26 3.28
CA GLY A 152 -6.68 -23.13 4.16
C GLY A 152 -6.87 -21.88 3.31
N VAL A 153 -6.69 -20.70 3.89
CA VAL A 153 -6.79 -19.43 3.17
C VAL A 153 -5.63 -18.51 3.55
N ASN A 154 -4.93 -18.00 2.54
CA ASN A 154 -3.99 -16.89 2.74
C ASN A 154 -4.73 -15.57 2.55
N HIS A 155 -4.53 -14.65 3.49
CA HIS A 155 -5.11 -13.31 3.52
C HIS A 155 -3.99 -12.28 3.46
N MET A 156 -3.97 -11.45 2.42
CA MET A 156 -2.99 -10.38 2.27
C MET A 156 -3.57 -9.06 2.79
N VAL A 157 -2.86 -8.41 3.69
CA VAL A 157 -3.22 -7.11 4.28
C VAL A 157 -2.07 -6.15 4.08
N TYR A 158 -2.33 -4.96 3.53
CA TYR A 158 -1.37 -3.86 3.61
C TYR A 158 -1.54 -3.11 4.92
N CYS A 159 -0.43 -2.90 5.62
CA CYS A 159 -0.37 -2.24 6.92
C CYS A 159 0.60 -1.06 6.87
N LYS A 160 0.22 0.04 7.51
CA LYS A 160 1.20 1.03 7.96
C LYS A 160 2.04 0.41 9.06
N GLN A 161 3.35 0.38 8.86
CA GLN A 161 4.33 -0.06 9.83
C GLN A 161 4.86 1.15 10.58
N THR A 162 4.92 1.08 11.91
CA THR A 162 5.52 2.08 12.80
C THR A 162 6.72 1.44 13.48
N LYS A 163 7.93 1.85 13.08
CA LYS A 163 9.19 1.36 13.65
C LYS A 163 9.59 2.30 14.78
N LEU A 164 9.81 1.74 15.98
CA LEU A 164 10.22 2.48 17.18
C LEU A 164 11.72 2.83 17.15
N THR A 165 12.20 3.35 16.02
CA THR A 165 13.53 3.96 15.89
C THR A 165 13.54 5.36 16.53
N ASN A 166 14.73 5.94 16.72
CA ASN A 166 14.87 7.34 17.09
C ASN A 166 15.52 8.13 15.94
N PRO A 167 14.77 8.96 15.18
CA PRO A 167 13.33 9.25 15.30
C PRO A 167 12.45 8.09 14.82
N VAL A 168 11.16 8.09 15.20
CA VAL A 168 10.17 7.12 14.73
C VAL A 168 10.12 7.17 13.21
N SER A 169 10.11 6.01 12.57
CA SER A 169 10.01 5.89 11.12
C SER A 169 8.81 5.04 10.72
N TYR A 170 8.23 5.34 9.57
CA TYR A 170 7.10 4.59 9.02
C TYR A 170 7.51 3.80 7.79
N GLY A 171 6.75 2.75 7.51
CA GLY A 171 6.88 1.95 6.30
C GLY A 171 5.53 1.42 5.86
N LEU A 172 5.47 0.86 4.66
CA LEU A 172 4.34 0.05 4.23
C LEU A 172 4.77 -1.42 4.30
N ALA A 173 3.93 -2.27 4.88
CA ALA A 173 4.16 -3.70 4.93
C ALA A 173 3.01 -4.47 4.28
N SER A 174 3.36 -5.50 3.50
CA SER A 174 2.47 -6.58 3.12
C SER A 174 2.54 -7.66 4.19
N VAL A 175 1.42 -7.95 4.84
CA VAL A 175 1.30 -9.04 5.80
C VAL A 175 0.44 -10.14 5.18
N ILE A 176 0.96 -11.36 5.15
CA ILE A 176 0.18 -12.54 4.77
C ILE A 176 -0.19 -13.28 6.06
N LEU A 177 -1.49 -13.44 6.28
CA LEU A 177 -2.06 -14.24 7.35
C LEU A 177 -2.55 -15.56 6.76
N TYR A 178 -2.27 -16.67 7.45
CA TYR A 178 -2.76 -17.99 7.06
C TYR A 178 -3.87 -18.43 8.01
N GLU A 179 -5.06 -18.67 7.47
CA GLU A 179 -6.20 -19.33 8.13
C GLU A 179 -6.15 -20.83 7.81
N ASN A 180 -6.01 -21.69 8.82
CA ASN A 180 -6.08 -23.14 8.64
C ASN A 180 -7.54 -23.61 8.44
N LEU A 181 -7.74 -24.90 8.15
CA LEU A 181 -9.08 -25.49 7.94
C LEU A 181 -10.00 -25.43 9.18
N GLU A 182 -9.45 -25.22 10.37
CA GLU A 182 -10.18 -25.05 11.64
C GLU A 182 -10.52 -23.59 11.93
N GLY A 183 -10.05 -22.65 11.10
CA GLY A 183 -10.29 -21.21 11.25
C GLY A 183 -9.29 -20.47 12.14
N LYS A 184 -8.20 -21.12 12.59
CA LYS A 184 -7.12 -20.46 13.33
C LYS A 184 -6.27 -19.64 12.35
N ILE A 185 -6.04 -18.38 12.70
CA ILE A 185 -5.24 -17.44 11.90
C ILE A 185 -3.87 -17.21 12.56
N ILE A 186 -2.81 -17.27 11.76
CA ILE A 186 -1.45 -16.90 12.16
C ILE A 186 -0.81 -15.96 11.13
N ILE A 187 0.21 -15.22 11.53
CA ILE A 187 1.07 -14.50 10.58
C ILE A 187 1.96 -15.51 9.88
N GLN A 188 1.87 -15.58 8.56
CA GLN A 188 2.72 -16.42 7.73
C GLN A 188 3.97 -15.66 7.28
N SER A 189 3.82 -14.41 6.86
CA SER A 189 4.94 -13.57 6.45
C SER A 189 4.64 -12.09 6.56
N VAL A 190 5.71 -11.30 6.68
CA VAL A 190 5.69 -9.84 6.61
C VAL A 190 6.77 -9.41 5.61
N THR A 191 6.41 -8.55 4.66
CA THR A 191 7.33 -8.00 3.67
C THR A 191 7.20 -6.47 3.67
N THR A 192 8.29 -5.76 3.95
CA THR A 192 8.33 -4.30 3.80
C THR A 192 8.35 -3.94 2.32
N ILE A 193 7.54 -2.96 1.93
CA ILE A 193 7.54 -2.35 0.60
C ILE A 193 8.41 -1.09 0.70
N GLU A 194 9.52 -1.08 -0.05
CA GLU A 194 10.55 -0.03 -0.07
C GLU A 194 10.23 1.06 -1.09
#